data_AF-A0A524H162-F1
#
_entry.id   AF-A0A524H162-F1
#
_cell.length_a   1.000
_cell.length_b   1.000
_cell.length_c   1.000
_cell.angle_alpha   90.00
_cell.angle_beta   90.00
_cell.angle_gamma   90.00
#
_symmetry.space_group_name_H-M   'P 1'
#
loop_
_entity.id
_entity.type
_entity.pdbx_description
1 polymer ?
#
loop_
_entity_poly.entity_id
_entity_poly.type
_entity_poly.pdbx_seq_one_letter_code
_entity_poly.pdbx_strand_id
1 'polypeptide(L)'
;PCHVTSRKETCFATGSMAQAALRHGIGREITREESLSILEENQKQGLVLQPSNTEKAEFICSCCGCCCGMLGMHKSLPKPVDFWASNYYATVDADACNGCGNCEKRCHVGAARVSEQKQKMSVDLNRCIGCGLCISTCPQNAISLRKKPEEARPPHTRDDLYDIIMSHKKGRIGKLKITGKLVIDAIRTGQTHLLR
;
A
#
# COMPACT_ATOMS: atom_id res chain seq x y z
N PRO A 1 15.83 -6.89 9.27
CA PRO A 1 16.15 -7.20 7.85
C PRO A 1 14.86 -7.53 7.09
N CYS A 2 14.83 -7.40 5.76
CA CYS A 2 13.64 -7.76 4.97
C CYS A 2 13.47 -9.29 4.94
N HIS A 3 12.25 -9.79 5.17
CA HIS A 3 11.92 -11.22 5.08
C HIS A 3 11.19 -11.58 3.78
N VAL A 4 10.93 -10.60 2.91
CA VAL A 4 10.17 -10.77 1.65
C VAL A 4 11.11 -10.92 0.45
N THR A 5 12.25 -10.23 0.46
CA THR A 5 13.24 -10.28 -0.63
C THR A 5 14.64 -9.97 -0.12
N SER A 6 15.64 -10.54 -0.78
CA SER A 6 17.06 -10.21 -0.62
C SER A 6 17.58 -9.24 -1.69
N ARG A 7 16.76 -8.93 -2.71
CA ARG A 7 17.12 -8.02 -3.80
C ARG A 7 17.30 -6.60 -3.28
N LYS A 8 18.32 -5.91 -3.79
CA LYS A 8 18.58 -4.49 -3.50
C LYS A 8 18.01 -3.55 -4.57
N GLU A 9 17.91 -4.03 -5.81
CA GLU A 9 17.36 -3.27 -6.95
C GLU A 9 15.86 -3.52 -7.08
N THR A 10 15.07 -2.91 -6.19
CA THR A 10 13.60 -3.05 -6.17
C THR A 10 12.86 -1.72 -6.32
N CYS A 11 13.54 -0.59 -6.15
CA CYS A 11 12.96 0.75 -6.28
C CYS A 11 13.66 1.49 -7.40
N PHE A 12 13.01 2.50 -7.96
CA PHE A 12 13.63 3.37 -8.94
C PHE A 12 13.12 4.80 -8.79
N ALA A 13 13.98 5.73 -9.20
CA ALA A 13 13.66 7.14 -9.31
C ALA A 13 13.50 7.52 -10.79
N THR A 14 12.85 8.64 -11.05
CA THR A 14 12.72 9.23 -12.38
C THR A 14 13.08 10.72 -12.32
N GLY A 15 13.19 11.37 -13.49
CA GLY A 15 13.36 12.81 -13.59
C GLY A 15 14.58 13.35 -12.83
N SER A 16 14.42 14.49 -12.16
CA SER A 16 15.48 15.16 -11.41
C SER A 16 16.04 14.30 -10.27
N MET A 17 15.20 13.45 -9.67
CA MET A 17 15.64 12.58 -8.58
C MET A 17 16.52 11.43 -9.09
N ALA A 18 16.21 10.84 -10.25
CA ALA A 18 17.10 9.87 -10.89
C ALA A 18 18.47 10.50 -11.22
N GLN A 19 18.47 11.70 -11.79
CA GLN A 19 19.70 12.43 -12.12
C GLN A 19 20.53 12.72 -10.86
N ALA A 20 19.89 13.10 -9.75
CA ALA A 20 20.58 13.28 -8.48
C ALA A 20 21.16 11.97 -7.95
N ALA A 21 20.40 10.87 -8.01
CA ALA A 21 20.85 9.56 -7.57
C ALA A 21 22.11 9.11 -8.34
N LEU A 22 22.09 9.23 -9.67
CA LEU A 22 23.24 8.90 -10.53
C LEU A 22 24.48 9.75 -10.22
N ARG A 23 24.33 11.06 -10.02
CA ARG A 23 25.47 11.95 -9.65
C ARG A 23 26.12 11.56 -8.32
N HIS A 24 25.37 10.99 -7.39
CA HIS A 24 25.87 10.54 -6.10
C HIS A 24 26.30 9.07 -6.09
N GLY A 25 26.34 8.40 -7.25
CA GLY A 25 26.71 6.98 -7.35
C GLY A 25 25.66 6.04 -6.73
N ILE A 26 24.40 6.49 -6.66
CA ILE A 26 23.28 5.72 -6.12
C ILE A 26 22.45 5.18 -7.30
N GLY A 27 22.57 3.88 -7.53
CA GLY A 27 21.83 3.17 -8.58
C GLY A 27 22.47 3.24 -9.96
N ARG A 28 21.71 2.86 -10.98
CA ARG A 28 22.13 2.82 -12.38
C ARG A 28 20.96 3.15 -13.30
N GLU A 29 21.27 3.50 -14.54
CA GLU A 29 20.26 3.64 -15.58
C GLU A 29 19.71 2.27 -15.98
N ILE A 30 18.41 2.24 -16.31
CA ILE A 30 17.67 1.05 -16.74
C ILE A 30 16.76 1.43 -17.89
N THR A 31 16.42 0.45 -18.74
CA THR A 31 15.46 0.65 -19.82
C THR A 31 14.03 0.60 -19.29
N ARG A 32 13.07 1.02 -20.12
CA ARG A 32 11.65 0.91 -19.80
C ARG A 32 11.24 -0.55 -19.60
N GLU A 33 11.69 -1.45 -20.47
CA GLU A 33 11.41 -2.88 -20.39
C GLU A 33 11.96 -3.47 -19.08
N GLU A 34 13.18 -3.10 -18.71
CA GLU A 34 13.80 -3.54 -17.46
C GLU A 34 13.03 -3.03 -16.24
N SER A 35 12.59 -1.76 -16.24
CA SER A 35 11.77 -1.21 -15.16
C SER A 35 10.46 -1.98 -14.95
N LEU A 36 9.79 -2.37 -16.04
CA LEU A 36 8.55 -3.14 -15.98
C LEU A 36 8.79 -4.56 -15.45
N SER A 37 9.88 -5.20 -15.88
CA SER A 37 10.28 -6.52 -15.39
C SER A 37 10.57 -6.50 -13.88
N ILE A 38 11.27 -5.46 -13.40
CA ILE A 38 11.55 -5.26 -11.97
C ILE A 38 10.25 -5.09 -11.18
N LEU A 39 9.31 -4.27 -11.66
CA LEU A 39 8.01 -4.08 -11.01
C LEU A 39 7.19 -5.37 -10.90
N GLU A 40 7.16 -6.15 -11.99
CA GLU A 40 6.45 -7.42 -12.01
C GLU A 40 7.05 -8.40 -10.99
N GLU A 41 8.38 -8.52 -10.97
CA GLU A 41 9.06 -9.37 -10.00
C GLU A 41 8.85 -8.89 -8.55
N ASN A 42 8.83 -7.57 -8.32
CA ASN A 42 8.51 -7.02 -7.01
C ASN A 42 7.11 -7.44 -6.54
N GLN A 43 6.10 -7.36 -7.40
CA GLN A 43 4.74 -7.80 -7.06
C GLN A 43 4.65 -9.32 -6.86
N LYS A 44 5.37 -10.13 -7.66
CA LYS A 44 5.48 -11.59 -7.48
C LYS A 44 6.08 -11.95 -6.11
N GLN A 45 7.11 -11.22 -5.70
CA GLN A 45 7.72 -11.35 -4.38
C GLN A 45 6.84 -10.79 -3.26
N GLY A 46 5.81 -10.02 -3.59
CA GLY A 46 4.83 -9.49 -2.64
C GLY A 46 5.19 -8.13 -2.09
N LEU A 47 5.96 -7.33 -2.82
CA LEU A 47 6.22 -5.93 -2.48
C LEU A 47 5.08 -5.05 -2.98
N VAL A 48 4.60 -4.16 -2.13
CA VAL A 48 3.60 -3.13 -2.47
C VAL A 48 4.31 -2.04 -3.26
N LEU A 49 3.81 -1.77 -4.47
CA LEU A 49 4.26 -0.65 -5.29
C LEU A 49 3.66 0.66 -4.76
N GLN A 50 4.52 1.66 -4.57
CA GLN A 50 4.19 2.94 -3.95
C GLN A 50 4.84 4.07 -4.75
N PRO A 51 4.16 4.62 -5.77
CA PRO A 51 4.65 5.79 -6.47
C PRO A 51 4.61 7.04 -5.57
N SER A 52 5.33 8.09 -5.95
CA SER A 52 5.15 9.41 -5.34
C SER A 52 3.74 9.95 -5.57
N ASN A 53 3.30 10.88 -4.71
CA ASN A 53 1.92 11.39 -4.70
C ASN A 53 1.71 12.56 -5.69
N THR A 54 2.23 12.44 -6.91
CA THR A 54 2.12 13.42 -8.01
C THR A 54 1.80 12.68 -9.31
N GLU A 55 1.11 13.32 -10.26
CA GLU A 55 0.80 12.68 -11.55
C GLU A 55 2.07 12.23 -12.29
N LYS A 56 3.12 13.04 -12.22
CA LYS A 56 4.47 12.65 -12.65
C LYS A 56 5.21 12.04 -11.48
N ALA A 57 5.25 10.71 -11.43
CA ALA A 57 5.90 9.99 -10.34
C ALA A 57 7.43 10.21 -10.38
N GLU A 58 8.02 10.76 -9.32
CA GLU A 58 9.47 10.97 -9.17
C GLU A 58 10.19 9.71 -8.68
N PHE A 59 9.45 8.79 -8.06
CA PHE A 59 9.94 7.47 -7.66
C PHE A 59 8.80 6.46 -7.59
N ILE A 60 9.19 5.19 -7.62
CA ILE A 60 8.35 4.07 -7.22
C ILE A 60 9.12 3.24 -6.18
N CYS A 61 8.61 3.25 -4.96
CA CYS A 61 9.08 2.38 -3.89
C CYS A 61 8.38 1.02 -3.98
N SER A 62 9.10 -0.05 -3.66
CA SER A 62 8.56 -1.40 -3.59
C SER A 62 8.85 -1.98 -2.20
N CYS A 63 7.85 -2.00 -1.33
CA CYS A 63 8.06 -2.25 0.10
C CYS A 63 7.17 -3.37 0.69
N CYS A 64 7.60 -3.94 1.81
CA CYS A 64 6.84 -4.88 2.65
C CYS A 64 6.47 -4.22 4.00
N GLY A 65 5.50 -4.79 4.72
CA GLY A 65 5.24 -4.42 6.13
C GLY A 65 6.29 -4.92 7.13
N CYS A 66 7.40 -5.54 6.66
CA CYS A 66 8.38 -6.22 7.48
C CYS A 66 9.54 -5.33 7.95
N CYS A 67 10.00 -4.39 7.11
CA CYS A 67 11.10 -3.47 7.44
C CYS A 67 10.88 -2.03 6.95
N CYS A 68 9.83 -1.76 6.16
CA CYS A 68 9.48 -0.40 5.77
C CYS A 68 8.76 0.30 6.94
N GLY A 69 9.31 1.42 7.41
CA GLY A 69 8.68 2.19 8.50
C GLY A 69 7.26 2.62 8.17
N MET A 70 6.97 2.99 6.92
CA MET A 70 5.64 3.44 6.50
C MET A 70 4.63 2.30 6.46
N LEU A 71 4.93 1.19 5.77
CA LEU A 71 4.00 0.05 5.72
C LEU A 71 3.88 -0.66 7.07
N GLY A 72 4.96 -0.74 7.83
CA GLY A 72 4.93 -1.26 9.20
C GLY A 72 3.98 -0.44 10.09
N MET A 73 4.09 0.89 10.04
CA MET A 73 3.14 1.78 10.73
C MET A 73 1.71 1.58 10.24
N HIS A 74 1.46 1.57 8.93
CA HIS A 74 0.10 1.37 8.42
C HIS A 74 -0.48 0.01 8.82
N LYS A 75 0.33 -1.05 8.87
CA LYS A 75 -0.10 -2.36 9.36
C LYS A 75 -0.63 -2.29 10.79
N SER A 76 0.00 -1.49 11.65
CA SER A 76 -0.41 -1.33 13.06
C SER A 76 -1.59 -0.37 13.25
N LEU A 77 -2.03 0.38 12.24
CA LEU A 77 -3.21 1.24 12.37
C LEU A 77 -4.50 0.41 12.28
N PRO A 78 -5.58 0.82 12.96
CA PRO A 78 -6.89 0.17 12.83
C PRO A 78 -7.49 0.35 11.44
N LYS A 79 -7.35 1.56 10.89
CA LYS A 79 -7.91 1.97 9.60
C LYS A 79 -6.85 2.63 8.69
N PRO A 80 -5.88 1.85 8.16
CA PRO A 80 -4.79 2.41 7.34
C PRO A 80 -5.27 3.03 6.03
N VAL A 81 -6.46 2.65 5.53
CA VAL A 81 -7.00 3.18 4.27
C VAL A 81 -7.15 4.71 4.30
N ASP A 82 -7.32 5.31 5.48
CA ASP A 82 -7.44 6.76 5.66
C ASP A 82 -6.16 7.54 5.29
N PHE A 83 -5.03 6.83 5.11
CA PHE A 83 -3.72 7.40 4.74
C PHE A 83 -3.32 7.05 3.31
N TRP A 84 -4.21 6.41 2.54
CA TRP A 84 -3.94 5.94 1.18
C TRP A 84 -4.97 6.46 0.18
N ALA A 85 -4.50 7.20 -0.82
CA ALA A 85 -5.32 7.72 -1.92
C ALA A 85 -5.53 6.70 -3.06
N SER A 86 -5.65 5.41 -2.75
CA SER A 86 -5.92 4.39 -3.76
C SER A 86 -7.35 4.52 -4.29
N ASN A 87 -7.52 4.48 -5.61
CA ASN A 87 -8.83 4.50 -6.28
C ASN A 87 -9.50 3.12 -6.36
N TYR A 88 -8.91 2.10 -5.72
CA TYR A 88 -9.37 0.73 -5.82
C TYR A 88 -9.45 0.04 -4.45
N TYR A 89 -10.28 -0.99 -4.38
CA TYR A 89 -10.31 -1.96 -3.29
C TYR A 89 -10.46 -3.37 -3.86
N ALA A 90 -10.02 -4.38 -3.12
CA ALA A 90 -10.13 -5.77 -3.55
C ALA A 90 -11.54 -6.33 -3.29
N THR A 91 -12.02 -7.14 -4.22
CA THR A 91 -13.25 -7.94 -4.08
C THR A 91 -12.96 -9.40 -4.43
N VAL A 92 -13.77 -10.31 -3.91
CA VAL A 92 -13.63 -11.75 -4.12
C VAL A 92 -14.92 -12.34 -4.66
N ASP A 93 -14.78 -13.21 -5.66
CA ASP A 93 -15.81 -14.12 -6.13
C ASP A 93 -15.86 -15.31 -5.16
N ALA A 94 -16.98 -15.42 -4.43
CA ALA A 94 -17.16 -16.46 -3.43
C ALA A 94 -17.29 -17.86 -4.05
N ASP A 95 -17.76 -17.98 -5.29
CA ASP A 95 -17.97 -19.28 -5.93
C ASP A 95 -16.63 -19.85 -6.42
N ALA A 96 -15.79 -18.99 -7.00
CA ALA A 96 -14.44 -19.37 -7.45
C ALA A 96 -13.42 -19.54 -6.29
N CYS A 97 -13.63 -18.85 -5.16
CA CYS A 97 -12.68 -18.89 -4.04
C CYS A 97 -12.67 -20.27 -3.35
N ASN A 98 -11.51 -20.90 -3.22
CA ASN A 98 -11.37 -22.20 -2.55
C ASN A 98 -10.81 -22.14 -1.12
N GLY A 99 -10.64 -20.94 -0.56
CA GLY A 99 -10.19 -20.78 0.84
C GLY A 99 -8.71 -21.03 1.11
N CYS A 100 -7.83 -21.15 0.10
CA CYS A 100 -6.44 -21.53 0.31
C CYS A 100 -5.57 -20.60 1.20
N GLY A 101 -6.02 -19.38 1.51
CA GLY A 101 -5.33 -18.48 2.44
C GLY A 101 -4.10 -17.73 1.88
N ASN A 102 -3.72 -17.93 0.62
CA ASN A 102 -2.55 -17.25 0.03
C ASN A 102 -2.67 -15.72 0.07
N CYS A 103 -3.86 -15.19 -0.20
CA CYS A 103 -4.12 -13.75 -0.17
C CYS A 103 -3.99 -13.14 1.23
N GLU A 104 -4.39 -13.88 2.28
CA GLU A 104 -4.26 -13.48 3.68
C GLU A 104 -2.78 -13.39 4.08
N LYS A 105 -2.00 -14.44 3.80
CA LYS A 105 -0.54 -14.45 4.06
C LYS A 105 0.20 -13.32 3.34
N ARG A 106 -0.27 -12.94 2.15
CA ARG A 106 0.32 -11.89 1.32
C ARG A 106 -0.07 -10.47 1.76
N CYS A 107 -1.11 -10.30 2.57
CA CYS A 107 -1.66 -8.99 2.87
C CYS A 107 -0.88 -8.24 3.95
N HIS A 108 -0.04 -7.28 3.56
CA HIS A 108 0.78 -6.49 4.51
C HIS A 108 -0.03 -5.65 5.50
N VAL A 109 -1.28 -5.32 5.18
CA VAL A 109 -2.17 -4.53 6.03
C VAL A 109 -3.27 -5.38 6.69
N GLY A 110 -3.26 -6.71 6.52
CA GLY A 110 -4.22 -7.60 7.17
C GLY A 110 -5.69 -7.34 6.78
N ALA A 111 -5.92 -6.90 5.54
CA ALA A 111 -7.26 -6.65 5.00
C ALA A 111 -7.92 -7.92 4.44
N ALA A 112 -7.15 -8.84 3.85
CA ALA A 112 -7.65 -10.13 3.42
C ALA A 112 -7.65 -11.10 4.59
N ARG A 113 -8.78 -11.78 4.84
CA ARG A 113 -8.90 -12.84 5.85
C ARG A 113 -9.65 -14.03 5.30
N VAL A 114 -9.26 -15.24 5.65
CA VAL A 114 -10.06 -16.43 5.33
C VAL A 114 -10.78 -16.89 6.58
N SER A 115 -12.12 -17.00 6.50
CA SER A 115 -12.90 -17.53 7.62
C SER A 115 -12.71 -19.03 7.72
N GLU A 116 -12.35 -19.53 8.91
CA GLU A 116 -12.26 -20.97 9.20
C GLU A 116 -13.60 -21.71 8.93
N GLN A 117 -14.72 -21.03 9.14
CA GLN A 117 -16.06 -21.60 9.01
C GLN A 117 -16.55 -21.62 7.55
N LYS A 118 -16.33 -20.52 6.82
CA LYS A 118 -16.83 -20.39 5.45
C LYS A 118 -15.85 -20.90 4.40
N GLN A 119 -14.57 -21.08 4.76
CA GLN A 119 -13.49 -21.41 3.81
C GLN A 119 -13.46 -20.45 2.61
N LYS A 120 -13.89 -19.20 2.80
CA LYS A 120 -13.86 -18.14 1.78
C LYS A 120 -13.13 -16.93 2.35
N MET A 121 -12.44 -16.23 1.46
CA MET A 121 -11.83 -14.94 1.77
C MET A 121 -12.92 -13.89 2.00
N SER A 122 -12.67 -12.96 2.93
CA SER A 122 -13.34 -11.67 3.05
C SER A 122 -12.31 -10.54 3.01
N VAL A 123 -12.77 -9.33 2.66
CA VAL A 123 -11.93 -8.13 2.59
C VAL A 123 -12.43 -7.10 3.60
N ASP A 124 -11.60 -6.72 4.56
CA ASP A 124 -11.85 -5.59 5.45
C ASP A 124 -11.55 -4.27 4.71
N LEU A 125 -12.62 -3.56 4.33
CA LEU A 125 -12.54 -2.30 3.59
C LEU A 125 -11.96 -1.15 4.42
N ASN A 126 -11.93 -1.23 5.75
CA ASN A 126 -11.22 -0.26 6.59
C ASN A 126 -9.70 -0.43 6.48
N ARG A 127 -9.22 -1.58 5.99
CA ARG A 127 -7.80 -1.90 5.92
C ARG A 127 -7.27 -2.03 4.49
N CYS A 128 -8.13 -2.33 3.52
CA CYS A 128 -7.71 -2.55 2.14
C CYS A 128 -7.16 -1.27 1.51
N ILE A 129 -5.86 -1.26 1.20
CA ILE A 129 -5.18 -0.16 0.50
C ILE A 129 -5.21 -0.30 -1.03
N GLY A 130 -5.88 -1.33 -1.56
CA GLY A 130 -6.02 -1.54 -3.01
C GLY A 130 -4.74 -1.89 -3.77
N CYS A 131 -3.73 -2.47 -3.10
CA CYS A 131 -2.40 -2.75 -3.72
C CYS A 131 -2.37 -3.90 -4.75
N GLY A 132 -3.43 -4.70 -4.86
CA GLY A 132 -3.53 -5.77 -5.86
C GLY A 132 -2.72 -7.05 -5.59
N LEU A 133 -1.88 -7.12 -4.55
CA LEU A 133 -1.05 -8.32 -4.28
C LEU A 133 -1.84 -9.62 -4.03
N CYS A 134 -3.10 -9.51 -3.62
CA CYS A 134 -3.98 -10.66 -3.46
C CYS A 134 -4.39 -11.29 -4.81
N ILE A 135 -4.40 -10.51 -5.89
CA ILE A 135 -4.78 -10.96 -7.24
C ILE A 135 -3.69 -11.87 -7.81
N SER A 136 -2.45 -11.38 -7.84
CA SER A 136 -1.31 -12.11 -8.41
C SER A 136 -0.98 -13.42 -7.68
N THR A 137 -1.43 -13.57 -6.43
CA THR A 137 -1.18 -14.77 -5.62
C THR A 137 -2.38 -15.74 -5.56
N CYS A 138 -3.52 -15.40 -6.16
CA CYS A 138 -4.73 -16.22 -6.09
C CYS A 138 -4.69 -17.29 -7.20
N PRO A 139 -4.55 -18.59 -6.86
CA PRO A 139 -4.48 -19.64 -7.88
C PRO A 139 -5.81 -19.87 -8.61
N GLN A 140 -6.91 -19.36 -8.07
CA GLN A 140 -8.25 -19.51 -8.64
C GLN A 140 -8.68 -18.28 -9.47
N ASN A 141 -7.84 -17.24 -9.55
CA ASN A 141 -8.22 -15.95 -10.15
C ASN A 141 -9.53 -15.36 -9.57
N ALA A 142 -9.87 -15.70 -8.32
CA ALA A 142 -11.13 -15.33 -7.69
C ALA A 142 -11.15 -13.89 -7.14
N ILE A 143 -10.07 -13.11 -7.31
CA ILE A 143 -9.93 -11.79 -6.69
C ILE A 143 -9.71 -10.74 -7.79
N SER A 144 -10.40 -9.60 -7.66
CA SER A 144 -10.31 -8.47 -8.59
C SER A 144 -10.27 -7.13 -7.85
N LEU A 145 -9.85 -6.07 -8.54
CA LEU A 145 -9.95 -4.70 -8.04
C LEU A 145 -11.24 -4.04 -8.55
N ARG A 146 -12.01 -3.44 -7.65
CA ARG A 146 -13.13 -2.57 -7.98
C ARG A 146 -12.73 -1.11 -7.77
N LYS A 147 -13.13 -0.26 -8.70
CA LYS A 147 -12.92 1.18 -8.61
C LYS A 147 -13.83 1.76 -7.51
N LYS A 148 -13.30 2.68 -6.72
CA LYS A 148 -14.08 3.48 -5.76
C LYS A 148 -15.01 4.44 -6.52
N PRO A 149 -16.16 4.82 -5.95
CA PRO A 149 -17.06 5.79 -6.57
C PRO A 149 -16.40 7.15 -6.78
N GLU A 150 -15.58 7.57 -5.82
CA GLU A 150 -14.81 8.81 -5.88
C GLU A 150 -13.37 8.51 -6.31
N GLU A 151 -12.92 9.21 -7.36
CA GLU A 151 -11.56 9.12 -7.87
C GLU A 151 -10.72 10.25 -7.27
N ALA A 152 -9.70 9.88 -6.50
CA ALA A 152 -8.65 10.79 -6.09
C ALA A 152 -7.62 10.90 -7.21
N ARG A 153 -7.34 12.13 -7.65
CA ARG A 153 -6.22 12.43 -8.55
C ARG A 153 -5.09 13.08 -7.76
N PRO A 154 -3.85 12.59 -7.91
CA PRO A 154 -2.72 13.25 -7.29
C PRO A 154 -2.52 14.64 -7.94
N PRO A 155 -1.92 15.60 -7.21
CA PRO A 155 -1.58 16.90 -7.77
C PRO A 155 -0.65 16.78 -9.00
N HIS A 156 -0.75 17.73 -9.93
CA HIS A 156 0.06 17.72 -11.15
C HIS A 156 1.54 17.89 -10.86
N THR A 157 1.88 18.81 -9.95
CA THR A 157 3.25 19.13 -9.59
C THR A 157 3.55 18.88 -8.11
N ARG A 158 4.84 18.83 -7.79
CA ARG A 158 5.32 18.70 -6.42
C ARG A 158 4.99 19.95 -5.59
N ASP A 159 4.98 21.12 -6.22
CA ASP A 159 4.67 22.38 -5.54
C ASP A 159 3.18 22.41 -5.14
N ASP A 160 2.27 22.00 -6.05
CA ASP A 160 0.85 21.82 -5.73
C ASP A 160 0.64 20.85 -4.57
N LEU A 161 1.40 19.75 -4.55
CA LEU A 161 1.37 18.79 -3.45
C LEU A 161 1.81 19.43 -2.12
N TYR A 162 2.87 20.24 -2.14
CA TYR A 162 3.32 20.94 -0.94
C TYR A 162 2.30 21.98 -0.45
N ASP A 163 1.65 22.71 -1.35
CA ASP A 163 0.60 23.67 -0.99
C ASP A 163 -0.59 22.96 -0.33
N ILE A 164 -0.98 21.79 -0.85
CA ILE A 164 -2.00 20.93 -0.23
C ILE A 164 -1.53 20.45 1.16
N ILE A 165 -0.32 19.93 1.28
CA ILE A 165 0.22 19.47 2.57
C ILE A 165 0.25 20.61 3.61
N MET A 166 0.65 21.81 3.19
CA MET A 166 0.77 22.97 4.05
C MET A 166 -0.59 23.55 4.46
N SER A 167 -1.54 23.66 3.52
CA SER A 167 -2.92 24.09 3.80
C SER A 167 -3.68 23.14 4.72
N HIS A 168 -3.36 21.84 4.66
CA HIS A 168 -3.95 20.82 5.54
C HIS A 168 -3.09 20.48 6.77
N LYS A 169 -2.02 21.23 7.04
CA LYS A 169 -1.12 20.98 8.16
C LYS A 169 -1.86 21.11 9.48
N LYS A 170 -1.96 20.00 10.21
CA LYS A 170 -2.72 19.95 11.47
C LYS A 170 -1.90 20.52 12.63
N GLY A 171 -2.38 21.63 13.20
CA GLY A 171 -1.89 22.18 14.47
C GLY A 171 -2.21 21.30 15.68
N ARG A 172 -1.93 21.78 16.91
CA ARG A 172 -2.14 21.02 18.16
C ARG A 172 -3.55 20.42 18.29
N ILE A 173 -4.59 21.21 18.01
CA ILE A 173 -5.99 20.76 18.05
C ILE A 173 -6.25 19.65 17.01
N GLY A 174 -5.71 19.81 15.80
CA GLY A 174 -5.85 18.81 14.75
C GLY A 174 -5.14 17.50 15.08
N LYS A 175 -4.00 17.55 15.77
CA LYS A 175 -3.33 16.36 16.31
C LYS A 175 -4.18 15.65 17.36
N LEU A 176 -4.74 16.39 18.32
CA LEU A 176 -5.64 15.82 19.33
C LEU A 176 -6.86 15.15 18.69
N LYS A 177 -7.44 15.75 17.65
CA LYS A 177 -8.53 15.16 16.87
C LYS A 177 -8.12 13.85 16.18
N ILE A 178 -6.92 13.79 15.59
CA ILE A 178 -6.41 12.53 15.02
C ILE A 178 -6.26 11.47 16.11
N THR A 179 -5.62 11.80 17.22
CA THR A 179 -5.42 10.86 18.33
C THR A 179 -6.75 10.33 18.84
N GLY A 180 -7.73 11.21 19.10
CA GLY A 180 -9.07 10.79 19.51
C GLY A 180 -9.76 9.90 18.47
N LYS A 181 -9.64 10.22 17.18
CA LYS A 181 -10.15 9.37 16.10
C LYS A 181 -9.50 7.99 16.11
N LEU A 182 -8.17 7.90 16.23
CA LEU A 182 -7.45 6.63 16.28
C LEU A 182 -7.90 5.77 17.46
N VAL A 183 -8.14 6.38 18.63
CA VAL A 183 -8.69 5.68 19.80
C VAL A 183 -10.08 5.11 19.51
N ILE A 184 -10.96 5.94 18.94
CA ILE A 184 -12.32 5.52 18.56
C ILE A 184 -12.28 4.38 17.54
N ASP A 185 -11.44 4.49 16.51
CA ASP A 185 -11.31 3.48 15.47
C ASP A 185 -10.73 2.17 16.04
N ALA A 186 -9.78 2.23 16.97
CA ALA A 186 -9.26 1.04 17.65
C ALA A 186 -10.34 0.32 18.46
N ILE A 187 -11.20 1.07 19.17
CA ILE A 187 -12.35 0.48 19.90
C ILE A 187 -13.35 -0.14 18.91
N ARG A 188 -13.76 0.60 17.87
CA ARG A 188 -14.76 0.14 16.88
C ARG A 188 -14.32 -1.07 16.08
N THR A 189 -13.02 -1.19 15.79
CA THR A 189 -12.45 -2.31 15.04
C THR A 189 -11.99 -3.46 15.94
N GLY A 190 -12.15 -3.34 17.27
CA GLY A 190 -11.73 -4.35 18.25
C GLY A 190 -10.20 -4.46 18.42
N GLN A 191 -9.43 -3.51 17.89
CA GLN A 191 -7.96 -3.49 17.95
C GLN A 191 -7.43 -2.76 19.19
N THR A 192 -7.97 -3.08 20.36
CA THR A 192 -7.67 -2.38 21.62
C THR A 192 -6.25 -2.61 22.14
N HIS A 193 -5.52 -3.60 21.61
CA HIS A 193 -4.09 -3.80 21.89
C HIS A 193 -3.23 -2.59 21.50
N LEU A 194 -3.71 -1.73 20.61
CA LEU A 194 -3.05 -0.48 20.18
C LEU A 194 -3.20 0.68 21.19
N LEU A 195 -3.99 0.50 22.25
CA LEU A 195 -4.27 1.51 23.28
C LEU A 195 -3.44 1.29 24.56
N ARG A 196 -2.63 0.25 24.59
CA ARG A 196 -1.76 -0.10 25.72
C ARG A 196 -0.38 0.53 25.58
#